data_AF-A0A7G8DE01-F1
#
_entry.id   AF-A0A7G8DE01-F1
#
_cell.length_a   1.000
_cell.length_b   1.000
_cell.length_c   1.000
_cell.angle_alpha   90.00
_cell.angle_beta   90.00
_cell.angle_gamma   90.00
#
_symmetry.space_group_name_H-M   'P 1'
#
loop_
_entity.id
_entity.type
_entity.pdbx_description
1 polymer ?
#
loop_
_entity_poly.entity_id
_entity_poly.type
_entity_poly.pdbx_seq_one_letter_code
_entity_poly.pdbx_strand_id
1 'polypeptide(L)' 'MTLQLAVARGTARGLINGTAAADYGDVICLRQLLLREGEHGLATDLLVLAKAMSPTAAELSEYGPAA' A
#
# COMPACT_ATOMS: atom_id res chain seq x y z
N MET A 1 0.81 -16.43 -11.67
CA MET A 1 0.99 -15.93 -10.29
C MET A 1 2.48 -15.88 -9.99
N THR A 2 3.05 -14.68 -9.86
CA THR A 2 4.49 -14.48 -9.64
C THR A 2 4.82 -14.54 -8.14
N LEU A 3 6.06 -14.88 -7.79
CA LEU A 3 6.53 -14.83 -6.39
C LEU A 3 6.35 -13.42 -5.81
N GLN A 4 6.62 -12.40 -6.61
CA GLN A 4 6.47 -10.98 -6.26
C GLN A 4 5.02 -10.63 -5.88
N LEU A 5 4.04 -11.13 -6.63
CA LEU A 5 2.63 -10.93 -6.31
C LEU A 5 2.23 -11.64 -5.00
N ALA A 6 2.74 -12.85 -4.77
CA ALA A 6 2.45 -13.58 -3.53
C ALA A 6 3.00 -12.84 -2.30
N VAL A 7 4.23 -12.31 -2.39
CA VAL A 7 4.84 -11.48 -1.33
C VAL A 7 4.04 -10.20 -1.15
N ALA A 8 3.71 -9.48 -2.22
CA ALA A 8 2.94 -8.23 -2.16
C ALA A 8 1.59 -8.42 -1.45
N ARG A 9 0.86 -9.50 -1.74
CA ARG A 9 -0.39 -9.85 -1.06
C ARG A 9 -0.18 -10.13 0.43
N GLY A 10 0.89 -10.88 0.76
CA GLY A 10 1.24 -11.18 2.15
C GLY A 10 1.54 -9.91 2.94
N THR A 11 2.39 -9.04 2.39
CA THR A 11 2.72 -7.74 3.00
C THR A 11 1.49 -6.88 3.16
N ALA A 12 0.64 -6.77 2.13
CA ALA A 12 -0.58 -5.95 2.19
C ALA A 12 -1.50 -6.41 3.31
N ARG A 13 -1.72 -7.72 3.45
CA ARG A 13 -2.51 -8.29 4.55
C ARG A 13 -1.88 -8.02 5.91
N GLY A 14 -0.55 -8.12 6.01
CA GLY A 14 0.15 -7.81 7.25
C GLY A 14 -0.03 -6.36 7.69
N LEU A 15 0.03 -5.42 6.74
CA LEU A 15 -0.19 -4.00 6.99
C LEU A 15 -1.64 -3.69 7.38
N ILE A 16 -2.61 -4.24 6.64
CA ILE A 16 -4.04 -4.06 6.91
C ILE A 16 -4.42 -4.62 8.29
N ASN A 17 -3.85 -5.77 8.66
CA ASN A 17 -4.10 -6.40 9.96
C ASN A 17 -3.30 -5.78 11.11
N GLY A 18 -2.44 -4.80 10.85
CA GLY A 18 -1.57 -4.17 11.85
C GLY A 18 -0.47 -5.08 12.40
N THR A 19 -0.15 -6.18 11.71
CA THR A 19 0.94 -7.11 12.09
C THR A 19 2.29 -6.73 11.48
N ALA A 20 2.32 -5.70 10.64
CA ALA A 20 3.53 -5.12 10.07
C ALA A 20 3.46 -3.59 10.16
N ALA A 21 4.61 -2.96 10.39
CA ALA A 21 4.77 -1.51 10.30
C ALA A 21 5.43 -1.17 8.96
N ALA A 22 4.96 -0.11 8.32
CA ALA A 22 5.56 0.43 7.11
C ALA A 22 5.33 1.93 7.05
N ASP A 23 6.18 2.63 6.30
CA ASP A 23 6.04 4.06 6.06
C ASP A 23 4.99 4.33 4.98
N TYR A 24 4.53 5.58 4.88
CA TYR A 24 3.53 5.96 3.88
C TYR A 24 3.96 5.59 2.44
N GLY A 25 5.24 5.82 2.12
CA GLY A 25 5.80 5.51 0.81
C GLY A 25 5.72 4.03 0.47
N ASP A 26 6.01 3.14 1.43
CA ASP A 26 5.91 1.69 1.24
C ASP A 26 4.46 1.26 0.94
N VAL A 27 3.50 1.84 1.66
CA VAL A 27 2.06 1.55 1.47
C VAL A 27 1.60 1.98 0.07
N ILE A 28 2.03 3.15 -0.39
CA ILE A 28 1.69 3.66 -1.74
C ILE A 28 2.37 2.84 -2.84
N CYS A 29 3.65 2.53 -2.70
CA CYS A 29 4.39 1.68 -3.65
C CYS A 29 3.75 0.29 -3.77
N LEU A 30 3.40 -0.32 -2.63
CA LEU A 30 2.74 -1.61 -2.59
C LEU A 30 1.35 -1.57 -3.24
N ARG A 31 0.58 -0.51 -2.99
CA ARG A 31 -0.71 -0.29 -3.65
C ARG A 31 -0.56 -0.20 -5.17
N GLN A 32 0.41 0.56 -5.67
CA GLN A 32 0.65 0.68 -7.11
C GLN A 32 1.04 -0.65 -7.75
N LEU A 33 1.87 -1.44 -7.07
CA LEU A 33 2.23 -2.79 -7.50
C LEU A 33 0.99 -3.68 -7.61
N LEU A 34 0.14 -3.69 -6.59
CA LEU A 34 -1.09 -4.49 -6.58
C LEU A 34 -2.07 -4.08 -7.69
N LEU A 35 -2.20 -2.78 -7.96
CA LEU A 35 -3.02 -2.30 -9.09
C LEU A 35 -2.51 -2.79 -10.44
N ARG A 36 -1.19 -2.79 -10.66
CA ARG A 36 -0.58 -3.30 -11.90
C ARG A 36 -0.81 -4.80 -12.08
N GLU A 37 -0.88 -5.54 -10.98
CA GLU A 37 -1.11 -6.99 -10.97
C GLU A 37 -2.61 -7.36 -10.96
N GLY A 38 -3.53 -6.37 -10.97
CA GLY A 38 -4.98 -6.58 -10.99
C GLY A 38 -5.62 -6.83 -9.62
N GLU A 39 -4.87 -6.66 -8.52
CA GLU A 39 -5.35 -6.87 -7.15
C GLU A 39 -6.04 -5.62 -6.58
N HIS A 40 -7.17 -5.28 -7.18
CA HIS A 40 -7.92 -4.05 -6.84
C HIS A 40 -8.47 -4.05 -5.40
N GLY A 41 -8.82 -5.21 -4.85
CA GLY A 41 -9.35 -5.32 -3.47
C GLY A 41 -8.31 -4.88 -2.44
N LEU A 42 -7.15 -5.54 -2.41
CA LEU A 42 -6.06 -5.20 -1.50
C LEU A 42 -5.53 -3.78 -1.74
N ALA A 43 -5.47 -3.32 -2.99
CA ALA A 43 -5.08 -1.95 -3.31
C ALA A 43 -6.06 -0.90 -2.76
N THR A 44 -7.35 -1.24 -2.64
CA THR A 44 -8.37 -0.36 -2.05
C THR A 44 -8.23 -0.32 -0.53
N ASP A 45 -8.00 -1.46 0.11
CA ASP A 45 -7.79 -1.52 1.56
C ASP A 45 -6.52 -0.76 1.98
N LEU A 46 -5.43 -0.87 1.19
CA LEU A 46 -4.22 -0.08 1.41
C LEU A 46 -4.44 1.43 1.20
N LEU A 47 -5.38 1.83 0.34
CA LEU A 47 -5.73 3.25 0.20
C LEU A 47 -6.39 3.77 1.47
N VAL A 48 -7.25 2.98 2.10
CA VAL A 48 -7.89 3.34 3.38
C VAL A 48 -6.83 3.46 4.47
N LEU A 49 -5.88 2.51 4.53
CA LEU A 49 -4.74 2.58 5.44
C LEU A 49 -3.91 3.86 5.21
N ALA A 50 -3.53 4.14 3.96
CA ALA A 50 -2.74 5.32 3.61
C ALA A 50 -3.43 6.64 4.01
N LYS A 51 -4.76 6.71 3.90
CA LYS A 51 -5.56 7.87 4.35
C LYS A 51 -5.54 8.02 5.88
N ALA A 52 -5.46 6.92 6.62
CA ALA A 52 -5.41 6.94 8.08
C ALA A 52 -4.02 7.29 8.65
N MET A 53 -2.95 7.18 7.85
CA MET A 53 -1.57 7.43 8.30
C MET A 53 -1.19 8.92 8.44
N SER A 54 -2.07 9.86 8.09
CA SER A 54 -1.81 11.31 8.15
C SER A 54 -0.45 11.71 7.52
N PRO A 55 -0.22 11.42 6.23
CA PRO A 55 1.07 11.67 5.58
C PRO A 55 1.43 13.15 5.60
N THR A 56 2.73 13.40 5.71
CA THR A 56 3.30 14.74 5.66
C THR A 56 3.25 15.30 4.23
N ALA A 57 3.36 16.63 4.10
CA ALA A 57 3.41 17.29 2.79
C ALA A 57 4.60 16.81 1.93
N ALA A 58 5.72 16.43 2.57
CA ALA A 58 6.89 15.88 1.88
C ALA A 58 6.56 14.50 1.26
N GLU A 59 5.96 13.61 2.04
CA GLU A 59 5.56 12.28 1.57
C GLU A 59 4.50 12.34 0.46
N LEU A 60 3.54 13.25 0.58
CA LEU A 60 2.54 13.48 -0.47
C LEU A 60 3.17 14.00 -1.77
N SER A 61 4.20 14.83 -1.67
CA SER A 61 4.94 15.33 -2.84
C SER A 61 5.80 14.25 -3.49
N GLU A 62 6.33 13.30 -2.71
CA GLU A 62 7.24 12.26 -3.18
C GLU A 62 6.50 11.03 -3.74
N TYR A 63 5.50 10.53 -3.02
CA TYR A 63 4.78 9.29 -3.37
C TYR A 63 3.43 9.54 -4.04
N GLY A 64 2.97 10.79 -4.02
CA GLY A 64 1.66 11.20 -4.54
C GLY A 64 0.54 11.02 -3.52
N PRO A 65 -0.59 11.71 -3.72
CA PRO A 65 -1.71 11.63 -2.80
C PRO A 65 -2.40 10.26 -2.87
N ALA A 66 -2.90 9.84 -1.71
CA ALA A 66 -3.92 8.82 -1.59
C ALA A 66 -5.27 9.36 -2.09
N ALA A 67 -5.35 9.77 -3.36
CA ALA A 67 -6.59 10.25 -3.99
C ALA A 67 -7.49 9.06 -4.33
#